data_AF-A0A917UGT5-F1
#
_entry.id   AF-A0A917UGT5-F1
#
_cell.length_a   1.000
_cell.length_b   1.000
_cell.length_c   1.000
_cell.angle_alpha   90.00
_cell.angle_beta   90.00
_cell.angle_gamma   90.00
#
_symmetry.space_group_name_H-M   'P 1'
#
loop_
_entity.id
_entity.type
_entity.pdbx_description
1 polymer ?
#
loop_
_entity_poly.entity_id
_entity_poly.type
_entity_poly.pdbx_seq_one_letter_code
_entity_poly.pdbx_strand_id
1 'polypeptide(L)'
;MNESGIAATRHFGARRTLWIALLAAVAAVVSVGSARAGTGGGDQPGQLSAFERQTIAWHGCAAGPDDETGAALAAAGAQCGEIRVPLDYRDPSGRTITVALARRVATDTAHRLGTLIVNTGGPGPSRDGVVAVAVGLPGLSPRGAPNLAARYDLVGIDPRFFGLSTPLECGWPTNLALRARQFAAPDPRSFEASVANARELAARCVPYGDRLPFASTRNIARDMDLVRAALDEPRVSYLGWSYGTYLGAVYLQMFPDRVDRIVLDSALDPGVYGPGLTRPLGAADAAALEDWAAWAAQRNRQYGLGATAEAVLAGVDRIYAAARRRPLQVGSYRVGGSEIAGLLLTVEDTDTAYAGFSAKVRNLRDAANGVNVTPSPDLDQTLALYASTDVLAELNMSATTANQCADRPASRDPKTYWRDIREHLATEPLYGPLFRTITPCAFWPTNPVEAATTVDNDHPALIVSASGDPAAAYPGQLAMHAALHGSRMVTLAGAFRHGVYLADGNACVDSAVERYLLDGVLPAGDHTCTRS
;
A
#
# COMPACT_ATOMS: atom_id res chain seq x y z
N MET A 1 -26.97 -19.65 35.00
CA MET A 1 -26.75 -20.71 34.00
C MET A 1 -27.52 -20.27 32.75
N ASN A 2 -27.00 -19.33 31.96
CA ASN A 2 -25.84 -19.38 31.04
C ASN A 2 -26.05 -20.33 29.86
N GLU A 3 -26.31 -19.77 28.67
CA GLU A 3 -25.74 -20.25 27.39
C GLU A 3 -25.78 -19.25 26.21
N SER A 4 -26.25 -18.01 26.39
CA SER A 4 -26.51 -17.06 25.29
C SER A 4 -25.35 -16.13 24.88
N GLY A 5 -24.13 -16.33 25.40
CA GLY A 5 -23.09 -15.28 25.42
C GLY A 5 -21.90 -15.39 24.44
N ILE A 6 -21.87 -16.39 23.54
CA ILE A 6 -20.60 -16.81 22.88
C ILE A 6 -20.56 -16.52 21.36
N ALA A 7 -21.69 -16.14 20.74
CA ALA A 7 -21.77 -16.02 19.27
C ALA A 7 -21.09 -14.77 18.66
N ALA A 8 -21.16 -13.62 19.33
CA ALA A 8 -20.81 -12.32 18.71
C ALA A 8 -19.30 -12.07 18.53
N THR A 9 -18.44 -12.67 19.36
CA THR A 9 -17.01 -12.33 19.43
C THR A 9 -16.13 -13.02 18.38
N ARG A 10 -16.69 -13.81 17.46
CA ARG A 10 -15.93 -14.61 16.48
C ARG A 10 -15.88 -14.05 15.05
N HIS A 11 -16.50 -12.89 14.76
CA HIS A 11 -16.63 -12.39 13.37
C HIS A 11 -15.65 -11.29 12.93
N PHE A 12 -14.85 -10.70 13.83
CA PHE A 12 -13.95 -9.59 13.47
C PHE A 12 -12.46 -9.94 13.42
N GLY A 13 -12.00 -10.99 14.10
CA GLY A 13 -10.58 -11.41 14.02
C GLY A 13 -10.12 -11.71 12.58
N ALA A 14 -10.99 -12.32 11.77
CA ALA A 14 -10.74 -12.59 10.36
C ALA A 14 -10.87 -11.35 9.43
N ARG A 15 -11.47 -10.25 9.90
CA ARG A 15 -11.59 -9.03 9.09
C ARG A 15 -10.28 -8.25 9.01
N ARG A 16 -9.41 -8.34 10.03
CA ARG A 16 -8.19 -7.52 10.10
C ARG A 16 -6.96 -8.12 9.41
N THR A 17 -6.81 -9.44 9.35
CA THR A 17 -5.71 -10.08 8.61
C THR A 17 -5.82 -9.92 7.08
N LEU A 18 -6.95 -9.44 6.53
CA LEU A 18 -7.09 -9.19 5.09
C LEU A 18 -6.65 -7.79 4.63
N TRP A 19 -6.37 -6.81 5.52
CA TRP A 19 -6.05 -5.44 5.07
C TRP A 19 -4.74 -5.35 4.26
N ILE A 20 -3.78 -6.22 4.55
CA ILE A 20 -2.51 -6.32 3.80
C ILE A 20 -2.75 -6.97 2.43
N ALA A 21 -3.59 -8.01 2.40
CA ALA A 21 -3.95 -8.74 1.19
C ALA A 21 -4.83 -7.96 0.18
N LEU A 22 -5.32 -6.77 0.53
CA LEU A 22 -6.26 -5.99 -0.31
C LEU A 22 -5.70 -4.69 -0.92
N LEU A 23 -4.45 -4.29 -0.61
CA LEU A 23 -3.92 -2.95 -0.94
C LEU A 23 -2.76 -2.87 -1.96
N ALA A 24 -2.28 -4.00 -2.50
CA ALA A 24 -1.25 -4.01 -3.55
C ALA A 24 -1.76 -3.62 -4.96
N ALA A 25 -0.85 -3.13 -5.84
CA ALA A 25 -0.99 -2.88 -7.31
C ALA A 25 -1.69 -1.57 -7.88
N VAL A 26 -1.22 -1.04 -9.04
CA VAL A 26 -1.36 0.37 -9.63
C VAL A 26 -1.43 0.49 -11.22
N ALA A 27 -0.65 1.36 -11.95
CA ALA A 27 -0.45 1.51 -13.46
C ALA A 27 1.03 1.94 -13.83
N ALA A 28 1.54 2.39 -15.02
CA ALA A 28 3.00 2.82 -15.22
C ALA A 28 3.48 3.53 -16.55
N VAL A 29 4.81 3.84 -16.65
CA VAL A 29 5.80 4.04 -17.79
C VAL A 29 5.28 4.30 -19.24
N VAL A 30 5.93 5.08 -20.14
CA VAL A 30 6.53 6.46 -20.14
C VAL A 30 6.73 6.92 -21.61
N SER A 31 6.65 8.23 -21.88
CA SER A 31 6.97 8.87 -23.18
C SER A 31 7.36 10.35 -23.01
N VAL A 32 7.87 11.02 -24.05
CA VAL A 32 8.62 12.30 -23.97
C VAL A 32 8.13 13.35 -24.99
N GLY A 33 8.32 14.66 -24.74
CA GLY A 33 7.96 15.71 -25.72
C GLY A 33 8.16 17.19 -25.37
N SER A 34 9.37 17.61 -24.96
CA SER A 34 9.88 19.02 -24.95
C SER A 34 9.15 20.10 -24.10
N ALA A 35 9.90 21.15 -23.71
CA ALA A 35 9.53 22.04 -22.61
C ALA A 35 9.48 23.55 -22.96
N ARG A 36 8.90 24.34 -22.04
CA ARG A 36 9.23 25.77 -21.81
C ARG A 36 9.36 25.99 -20.31
N ALA A 37 10.36 26.77 -19.90
CA ALA A 37 10.62 27.06 -18.49
C ALA A 37 9.72 28.18 -17.96
N GLY A 38 9.23 28.02 -16.73
CA GLY A 38 8.66 29.08 -15.90
C GLY A 38 9.54 29.30 -14.67
N THR A 39 9.79 30.55 -14.30
CA THR A 39 10.65 30.91 -13.16
C THR A 39 9.97 30.58 -11.84
N GLY A 40 10.70 29.96 -10.90
CA GLY A 40 10.16 29.56 -9.60
C GLY A 40 9.81 30.75 -8.69
N GLY A 41 8.73 30.61 -7.92
CA GLY A 41 8.51 31.40 -6.71
C GLY A 41 9.23 30.73 -5.55
N GLY A 42 10.13 31.45 -4.87
CA GLY A 42 10.77 30.98 -3.65
C GLY A 42 9.91 31.26 -2.42
N ASP A 43 9.96 30.37 -1.44
CA ASP A 43 9.27 30.52 -0.15
C ASP A 43 9.65 31.84 0.53
N GLN A 44 8.64 32.59 1.00
CA GLN A 44 8.85 33.81 1.78
C GLN A 44 9.10 33.43 3.25
N PRO A 45 10.29 33.72 3.83
CA PRO A 45 10.62 33.28 5.18
C PRO A 45 9.60 33.78 6.22
N GLY A 46 9.03 32.84 6.98
CA GLY A 46 8.12 33.11 8.10
C GLY A 46 6.63 32.90 7.83
N GLN A 47 6.17 32.73 6.58
CA GLN A 47 4.74 32.51 6.31
C GLN A 47 4.18 31.21 6.92
N LEU A 48 4.97 30.13 6.94
CA LEU A 48 4.57 28.87 7.59
C LEU A 48 4.66 28.91 9.12
N SER A 49 5.25 29.96 9.70
CA SER A 49 5.64 29.94 11.12
C SER A 49 4.50 30.01 12.13
N ALA A 50 3.27 30.28 11.67
CA ALA A 50 2.06 30.07 12.46
C ALA A 50 1.71 28.58 12.63
N PHE A 51 2.03 27.74 11.64
CA PHE A 51 1.84 26.30 11.68
C PHE A 51 3.05 25.57 12.31
N GLU A 52 4.27 26.08 12.14
CA GLU A 52 5.47 25.50 12.76
C GLU A 52 5.43 25.54 14.30
N ARG A 53 4.82 26.59 14.88
CA ARG A 53 4.77 26.83 16.35
C ARG A 53 3.42 26.47 16.98
N GLN A 54 2.63 25.59 16.37
CA GLN A 54 1.32 25.22 16.92
C GLN A 54 1.45 24.15 18.01
N THR A 55 0.74 24.32 19.12
CA THR A 55 0.71 23.34 20.21
C THR A 55 -0.33 22.26 19.94
N ILE A 56 0.07 20.99 19.90
CA ILE A 56 -0.85 19.86 19.74
C ILE A 56 -1.66 19.66 21.03
N ALA A 57 -2.99 19.70 20.92
CA ALA A 57 -3.92 19.51 22.03
C ALA A 57 -4.22 18.02 22.24
N TRP A 58 -3.34 17.31 22.96
CA TRP A 58 -3.42 15.87 23.13
C TRP A 58 -4.66 15.39 23.91
N HIS A 59 -5.29 14.33 23.41
CA HIS A 59 -6.47 13.67 23.97
C HIS A 59 -6.38 12.13 23.86
N GLY A 60 -7.38 11.41 24.40
CA GLY A 60 -7.48 9.95 24.25
C GLY A 60 -7.87 9.54 22.82
N CYS A 61 -7.28 8.45 22.31
CA CYS A 61 -7.41 8.09 20.89
C CYS A 61 -8.76 7.51 20.44
N ALA A 62 -9.58 6.96 21.33
CA ALA A 62 -10.85 6.33 20.95
C ALA A 62 -11.96 7.36 20.75
N ALA A 63 -12.43 7.54 19.51
CA ALA A 63 -13.48 8.49 19.16
C ALA A 63 -14.92 7.97 19.41
N GLY A 64 -15.09 6.65 19.59
CA GLY A 64 -16.39 6.01 19.82
C GLY A 64 -16.27 4.50 20.08
N PRO A 65 -17.39 3.80 20.34
CA PRO A 65 -17.37 2.36 20.60
C PRO A 65 -16.97 1.51 19.38
N ASP A 66 -17.24 2.01 18.17
CA ASP A 66 -16.91 1.34 16.91
C ASP A 66 -15.52 1.72 16.36
N ASP A 67 -14.80 2.64 17.03
CA ASP A 67 -13.44 3.05 16.67
C ASP A 67 -12.40 2.04 17.19
N GLU A 68 -12.39 0.86 16.56
CA GLU A 68 -11.43 -0.21 16.85
C GLU A 68 -9.96 0.26 16.81
N THR A 69 -9.63 1.20 15.93
CA THR A 69 -8.25 1.68 15.75
C THR A 69 -7.86 2.67 16.83
N GLY A 70 -8.73 3.62 17.19
CA GLY A 70 -8.54 4.48 18.36
C GLY A 70 -8.53 3.70 19.68
N ALA A 71 -9.32 2.62 19.78
CA ALA A 71 -9.28 1.69 20.90
C ALA A 71 -7.96 0.90 20.98
N ALA A 72 -7.46 0.38 19.85
CA ALA A 72 -6.16 -0.28 19.79
C ALA A 72 -5.00 0.68 20.12
N LEU A 73 -5.08 1.94 19.68
CA LEU A 73 -4.13 2.99 20.04
C LEU A 73 -4.15 3.31 21.53
N ALA A 74 -5.33 3.47 22.12
CA ALA A 74 -5.47 3.67 23.56
C ALA A 74 -4.91 2.48 24.36
N ALA A 75 -5.16 1.24 23.91
CA ALA A 75 -4.61 0.03 24.52
C ALA A 75 -3.08 -0.08 24.39
N ALA A 76 -2.49 0.44 23.30
CA ALA A 76 -1.04 0.55 23.14
C ALA A 76 -0.39 1.66 23.99
N GLY A 77 -1.19 2.48 24.68
CA GLY A 77 -0.72 3.63 25.47
C GLY A 77 -0.50 4.91 24.64
N ALA A 78 -1.13 5.02 23.47
CA ALA A 78 -1.04 6.21 22.63
C ALA A 78 -2.06 7.30 23.02
N GLN A 79 -1.64 8.55 22.80
CA GLN A 79 -2.44 9.77 22.84
C GLN A 79 -2.60 10.29 21.41
N CYS A 80 -3.74 10.89 21.09
CA CYS A 80 -4.05 11.42 19.76
C CYS A 80 -4.19 12.94 19.81
N GLY A 81 -4.13 13.57 18.65
CA GLY A 81 -4.36 14.99 18.47
C GLY A 81 -4.17 15.39 17.02
N GLU A 82 -4.48 16.64 16.70
CA GLU A 82 -4.39 17.17 15.34
C GLU A 82 -3.54 18.44 15.25
N ILE A 83 -3.02 18.67 14.04
CA ILE A 83 -2.47 19.95 13.61
C ILE A 83 -3.29 20.53 12.45
N ARG A 84 -3.19 21.85 12.25
CA ARG A 84 -3.65 22.53 11.03
C ARG A 84 -2.49 22.72 10.07
N VAL A 85 -2.75 22.59 8.77
CA VAL A 85 -1.79 22.79 7.68
C VAL A 85 -2.44 23.53 6.51
N PRO A 86 -1.69 24.23 5.65
CA PRO A 86 -2.23 24.78 4.40
C PRO A 86 -2.83 23.69 3.49
N LEU A 87 -3.96 23.99 2.85
CA LEU A 87 -4.46 23.16 1.74
C LEU A 87 -3.48 23.26 0.56
N ASP A 88 -3.12 24.49 0.18
CA ASP A 88 -2.11 24.82 -0.81
C ASP A 88 -0.92 25.51 -0.13
N TYR A 89 0.26 24.90 -0.16
CA TYR A 89 1.47 25.51 0.42
C TYR A 89 1.97 26.75 -0.34
N ARG A 90 1.44 27.01 -1.54
CA ARG A 90 1.73 28.22 -2.34
C ARG A 90 0.86 29.41 -1.92
N ASP A 91 -0.18 29.15 -1.10
CA ASP A 91 -0.93 30.17 -0.36
C ASP A 91 -1.14 29.72 1.10
N PRO A 92 -0.12 29.86 1.98
CA PRO A 92 -0.26 29.56 3.40
C PRO A 92 -1.31 30.40 4.14
N SER A 93 -1.82 31.47 3.52
CA SER A 93 -2.84 32.37 4.10
C SER A 93 -4.28 31.95 3.77
N GLY A 94 -4.45 31.02 2.82
CA GLY A 94 -5.74 30.56 2.32
C GLY A 94 -6.41 29.51 3.18
N ARG A 95 -7.06 28.53 2.53
CA ARG A 95 -7.76 27.44 3.23
C ARG A 95 -6.76 26.52 3.93
N THR A 96 -7.04 26.17 5.18
CA THR A 96 -6.31 25.14 5.93
C THR A 96 -7.11 23.83 5.99
N ILE A 97 -6.42 22.70 6.11
CA ILE A 97 -7.01 21.41 6.49
C ILE A 97 -6.44 20.95 7.83
N THR A 98 -7.06 19.93 8.42
CA THR A 98 -6.64 19.27 9.66
C THR A 98 -5.94 17.96 9.33
N VAL A 99 -4.80 17.69 9.98
CA VAL A 99 -4.04 16.44 9.90
C VAL A 99 -3.98 15.82 11.30
N ALA A 100 -4.47 14.59 11.42
CA ALA A 100 -4.55 13.82 12.66
C ALA A 100 -3.32 12.91 12.84
N LEU A 101 -2.83 12.83 14.08
CA LEU A 101 -1.71 11.99 14.46
C LEU A 101 -1.96 11.27 15.79
N ALA A 102 -1.20 10.21 16.01
CA ALA A 102 -1.13 9.46 17.26
C ALA A 102 0.33 9.39 17.71
N ARG A 103 0.58 9.60 19.00
CA ARG A 103 1.89 9.51 19.63
C ARG A 103 1.84 8.52 20.78
N ARG A 104 2.83 7.64 20.87
CA ARG A 104 3.14 6.90 22.09
C ARG A 104 4.55 7.27 22.52
N VAL A 105 4.70 7.77 23.75
CA VAL A 105 6.00 8.19 24.29
C VAL A 105 6.91 6.97 24.51
N ALA A 106 8.21 7.15 24.36
CA ALA A 106 9.24 6.17 24.70
C ALA A 106 9.05 5.62 26.14
N THR A 107 9.09 4.30 26.34
CA THR A 107 8.96 3.75 27.72
C THR A 107 10.24 3.90 28.55
N ASP A 108 11.39 4.12 27.90
CA ASP A 108 12.64 4.54 28.53
C ASP A 108 12.95 5.98 28.11
N THR A 109 12.29 6.92 28.78
CA THR A 109 12.46 8.36 28.54
C THR A 109 13.85 8.87 28.93
N ALA A 110 14.60 8.15 29.75
CA ALA A 110 15.95 8.53 30.17
C ALA A 110 17.00 8.33 29.06
N HIS A 111 16.75 7.37 28.16
CA HIS A 111 17.64 7.07 27.02
C HIS A 111 16.98 7.33 25.66
N ARG A 112 15.92 8.15 25.61
CA ARG A 112 15.17 8.52 24.40
C ARG A 112 16.08 8.99 23.26
N LEU A 113 15.95 8.37 22.09
CA LEU A 113 16.71 8.68 20.87
C LEU A 113 16.09 9.82 20.05
N GLY A 114 14.76 10.00 20.12
CA GLY A 114 14.02 11.00 19.36
C GLY A 114 12.57 10.58 19.12
N THR A 115 11.96 11.14 18.08
CA THR A 115 10.71 10.65 17.49
C THR A 115 10.99 9.74 16.29
N LEU A 116 10.30 8.59 16.23
CA LEU A 116 10.22 7.72 15.07
C LEU A 116 8.84 7.89 14.42
N ILE A 117 8.80 8.53 13.25
CA ILE A 117 7.59 8.59 12.42
C ILE A 117 7.42 7.23 11.73
N VAL A 118 6.23 6.65 11.85
CA VAL A 118 5.87 5.36 11.26
C VAL A 118 4.81 5.56 10.17
N ASN A 119 5.02 4.96 9.00
CA ASN A 119 4.01 4.92 7.93
C ASN A 119 3.77 3.47 7.47
N THR A 120 2.51 3.02 7.58
CA THR A 120 2.07 1.66 7.25
C THR A 120 1.79 1.46 5.75
N GLY A 121 1.94 2.51 4.94
CA GLY A 121 1.87 2.42 3.48
C GLY A 121 0.48 2.74 2.93
N GLY A 122 -0.01 1.90 2.00
CA GLY A 122 -1.23 2.11 1.24
C GLY A 122 -1.00 2.73 -0.15
N PRO A 123 -1.15 4.07 -0.36
CA PRO A 123 -1.36 5.13 0.63
C PRO A 123 -2.69 5.00 1.38
N GLY A 124 -2.63 5.23 2.69
CA GLY A 124 -3.74 5.07 3.62
C GLY A 124 -3.51 5.86 4.91
N PRO A 125 -4.43 5.76 5.90
CA PRO A 125 -4.14 6.17 7.27
C PRO A 125 -2.90 5.44 7.82
N SER A 126 -2.20 6.03 8.78
CA SER A 126 -1.03 5.39 9.40
C SER A 126 -0.82 5.71 10.88
N ARG A 127 -1.83 6.26 11.58
CA ARG A 127 -1.81 6.31 13.05
C ARG A 127 -1.63 4.92 13.67
N ASP A 128 -2.16 3.87 13.04
CA ASP A 128 -2.04 2.47 13.46
C ASP A 128 -0.60 1.92 13.46
N GLY A 129 0.33 2.56 12.73
CA GLY A 129 1.76 2.26 12.77
C GLY A 129 2.37 2.34 14.18
N VAL A 130 1.79 3.18 15.06
CA VAL A 130 2.14 3.20 16.49
C VAL A 130 1.87 1.85 17.14
N VAL A 131 0.73 1.21 16.84
CA VAL A 131 0.37 -0.11 17.38
C VAL A 131 1.29 -1.18 16.80
N ALA A 132 1.54 -1.13 15.48
CA ALA A 132 2.40 -2.08 14.76
C ALA A 132 3.81 -2.18 15.35
N VAL A 133 4.39 -1.04 15.79
CA VAL A 133 5.72 -1.00 16.41
C VAL A 133 5.66 -1.19 17.94
N ALA A 134 4.65 -0.65 18.63
CA ALA A 134 4.59 -0.67 20.10
C ALA A 134 4.26 -2.04 20.73
N VAL A 135 3.29 -2.74 20.15
CA VAL A 135 2.69 -3.97 20.72
C VAL A 135 2.41 -5.04 19.67
N GLY A 136 2.54 -4.69 18.39
CA GLY A 136 2.28 -5.55 17.25
C GLY A 136 0.86 -5.43 16.69
N LEU A 137 0.72 -5.78 15.42
CA LEU A 137 -0.55 -5.96 14.71
C LEU A 137 -0.53 -7.33 13.99
N PRO A 138 -1.54 -8.19 14.16
CA PRO A 138 -1.65 -9.44 13.40
C PRO A 138 -1.57 -9.21 11.88
N GLY A 139 -0.84 -10.07 11.17
CA GLY A 139 -0.51 -9.89 9.75
C GLY A 139 0.74 -9.02 9.54
N LEU A 140 0.74 -7.78 10.03
CA LEU A 140 1.79 -6.79 9.71
C LEU A 140 3.05 -6.94 10.56
N SER A 141 2.89 -7.12 11.86
CA SER A 141 3.97 -7.13 12.86
C SER A 141 3.47 -7.93 14.07
N PRO A 142 3.48 -9.28 14.04
CA PRO A 142 2.83 -10.09 15.07
C PRO A 142 3.47 -10.00 16.47
N ARG A 143 4.61 -9.30 16.62
CA ARG A 143 5.39 -9.19 17.87
C ARG A 143 5.69 -7.74 18.31
N GLY A 144 5.56 -6.76 17.41
CA GLY A 144 6.09 -5.40 17.63
C GLY A 144 7.63 -5.36 17.68
N ALA A 145 8.16 -4.15 17.89
CA ALA A 145 9.58 -3.90 18.13
C ALA A 145 9.75 -3.20 19.48
N PRO A 146 9.67 -3.94 20.61
CA PRO A 146 9.67 -3.34 21.95
C PRO A 146 10.95 -2.55 22.26
N ASN A 147 12.08 -2.88 21.63
CA ASN A 147 13.33 -2.13 21.76
C ASN A 147 13.19 -0.73 21.13
N LEU A 148 12.62 -0.62 19.93
CA LEU A 148 12.29 0.68 19.33
C LEU A 148 11.25 1.43 20.18
N ALA A 149 10.18 0.75 20.61
CA ALA A 149 9.12 1.32 21.43
C ALA A 149 9.54 1.74 22.85
N ALA A 150 10.72 1.29 23.30
CA ALA A 150 11.35 1.76 24.53
C ALA A 150 12.18 3.02 24.29
N ARG A 151 12.84 3.16 23.14
CA ARG A 151 13.83 4.21 22.87
C ARG A 151 13.30 5.38 22.04
N TYR A 152 12.17 5.23 21.36
CA TYR A 152 11.56 6.27 20.53
C TYR A 152 10.16 6.65 21.00
N ASP A 153 9.83 7.94 20.86
CA ASP A 153 8.44 8.35 20.74
C ASP A 153 7.93 7.88 19.37
N LEU A 154 6.97 6.97 19.35
CA LEU A 154 6.37 6.44 18.14
C LEU A 154 5.27 7.38 17.68
N VAL A 155 5.37 7.92 16.46
CA VAL A 155 4.38 8.84 15.88
C VAL A 155 3.84 8.28 14.58
N GLY A 156 2.54 7.97 14.55
CA GLY A 156 1.82 7.63 13.33
C GLY A 156 0.99 8.83 12.90
N ILE A 157 0.96 9.12 11.60
CA ILE A 157 0.26 10.27 11.02
C ILE A 157 -0.73 9.72 10.00
N ASP A 158 -2.00 10.12 10.05
CA ASP A 158 -2.91 9.91 8.92
C ASP A 158 -2.58 10.98 7.86
N PRO A 159 -2.10 10.64 6.66
CA PRO A 159 -1.78 11.63 5.62
C PRO A 159 -3.00 12.47 5.25
N ARG A 160 -2.81 13.71 4.76
CA ARG A 160 -3.91 14.56 4.27
C ARG A 160 -4.87 13.78 3.35
N PHE A 161 -6.16 13.93 3.61
CA PHE A 161 -7.27 13.25 2.93
C PHE A 161 -7.49 11.77 3.24
N PHE A 162 -6.67 11.14 4.11
CA PHE A 162 -6.85 9.77 4.59
C PHE A 162 -7.25 9.74 6.08
N GLY A 163 -7.90 8.66 6.53
CA GLY A 163 -8.28 8.48 7.93
C GLY A 163 -9.09 9.65 8.49
N LEU A 164 -8.64 10.23 9.61
CA LEU A 164 -9.27 11.41 10.22
C LEU A 164 -8.76 12.76 9.66
N SER A 165 -7.75 12.75 8.78
CA SER A 165 -7.08 13.96 8.26
C SER A 165 -7.86 14.65 7.14
N THR A 166 -9.04 15.19 7.47
CA THR A 166 -9.94 15.89 6.54
C THR A 166 -10.30 15.01 5.31
N PRO A 167 -10.91 13.83 5.51
CA PRO A 167 -10.97 12.77 4.50
C PRO A 167 -11.58 13.17 3.15
N LEU A 168 -11.08 12.51 2.09
CA LEU A 168 -11.62 12.59 0.73
C LEU A 168 -12.15 11.21 0.33
N GLU A 169 -13.48 11.06 0.36
CA GLU A 169 -14.16 9.90 -0.23
C GLU A 169 -15.16 10.39 -1.28
N CYS A 170 -15.03 9.89 -2.51
CA CYS A 170 -15.84 10.31 -3.66
C CYS A 170 -17.21 9.61 -3.78
N GLY A 171 -17.58 8.71 -2.85
CA GLY A 171 -18.78 7.89 -2.95
C GLY A 171 -18.62 6.76 -3.98
N TRP A 172 -17.48 6.07 -3.95
CA TRP A 172 -17.19 4.94 -4.83
C TRP A 172 -17.81 3.64 -4.30
N PRO A 173 -18.73 2.98 -5.04
CA PRO A 173 -19.21 1.65 -4.69
C PRO A 173 -18.07 0.64 -4.70
N THR A 174 -17.98 -0.22 -3.69
CA THR A 174 -16.88 -1.16 -3.47
C THR A 174 -16.60 -2.03 -4.70
N ASN A 175 -17.65 -2.58 -5.32
CA ASN A 175 -17.52 -3.38 -6.53
C ASN A 175 -16.96 -2.58 -7.74
N LEU A 176 -17.23 -1.29 -7.88
CA LEU A 176 -16.68 -0.44 -8.95
C LEU A 176 -15.22 -0.07 -8.64
N ALA A 177 -14.90 0.24 -7.39
CA ALA A 177 -13.54 0.53 -6.94
C ALA A 177 -12.61 -0.67 -7.15
N LEU A 178 -13.02 -1.87 -6.73
CA LEU A 178 -12.28 -3.12 -6.97
C LEU A 178 -12.18 -3.45 -8.47
N ARG A 179 -13.23 -3.20 -9.27
CA ARG A 179 -13.17 -3.34 -10.74
C ARG A 179 -12.12 -2.47 -11.41
N ALA A 180 -11.74 -1.34 -10.82
CA ALA A 180 -10.68 -0.47 -11.36
C ALA A 180 -9.25 -0.96 -11.04
N ARG A 181 -9.10 -2.01 -10.22
CA ARG A 181 -7.79 -2.55 -9.77
C ARG A 181 -7.61 -4.06 -9.98
N GLN A 182 -8.71 -4.83 -9.99
CA GLN A 182 -8.69 -6.30 -9.88
C GLN A 182 -9.48 -7.03 -10.99
N PHE A 183 -10.08 -6.31 -11.96
CA PHE A 183 -10.87 -6.90 -13.04
C PHE A 183 -10.28 -6.56 -14.43
N ALA A 184 -9.74 -7.56 -15.14
CA ALA A 184 -9.35 -7.43 -16.55
C ALA A 184 -9.24 -8.77 -17.28
N ALA A 185 -9.57 -8.76 -18.57
CA ALA A 185 -9.30 -9.86 -19.51
C ALA A 185 -8.76 -9.30 -20.84
N PRO A 186 -7.98 -10.09 -21.62
CA PRO A 186 -7.30 -9.63 -22.84
C PRO A 186 -8.23 -9.58 -24.06
N ASP A 187 -9.41 -8.96 -23.92
CA ASP A 187 -10.38 -8.74 -24.98
C ASP A 187 -10.96 -7.32 -24.95
N PRO A 188 -11.43 -6.78 -26.10
CA PRO A 188 -11.88 -5.39 -26.19
C PRO A 188 -13.06 -5.08 -25.25
N ARG A 189 -13.95 -6.04 -25.00
CA ARG A 189 -15.14 -5.84 -24.16
C ARG A 189 -14.76 -5.63 -22.70
N SER A 190 -13.79 -6.39 -22.18
CA SER A 190 -13.26 -6.15 -20.85
C SER A 190 -12.58 -4.78 -20.77
N PHE A 191 -11.81 -4.38 -21.78
CA PHE A 191 -11.15 -3.08 -21.80
C PHE A 191 -12.13 -1.90 -21.87
N GLU A 192 -13.17 -2.00 -22.72
CA GLU A 192 -14.27 -1.03 -22.78
C GLU A 192 -14.99 -0.88 -21.44
N ALA A 193 -15.18 -1.99 -20.71
CA ALA A 193 -15.73 -1.96 -19.35
C ALA A 193 -14.78 -1.25 -18.35
N SER A 194 -13.47 -1.49 -18.42
CA SER A 194 -12.47 -0.74 -17.63
C SER A 194 -12.48 0.76 -17.97
N VAL A 195 -12.57 1.14 -19.25
CA VAL A 195 -12.69 2.54 -19.71
C VAL A 195 -13.95 3.20 -19.14
N ALA A 196 -15.10 2.53 -19.19
CA ALA A 196 -16.36 3.04 -18.66
C ALA A 196 -16.29 3.20 -17.11
N ASN A 197 -15.77 2.20 -16.41
CA ASN A 197 -15.62 2.21 -14.96
C ASN A 197 -14.66 3.32 -14.49
N ALA A 198 -13.49 3.45 -15.13
CA ALA A 198 -12.52 4.51 -14.83
C ALA A 198 -13.13 5.92 -15.01
N ARG A 199 -14.00 6.11 -16.01
CA ARG A 199 -14.71 7.38 -16.25
C ARG A 199 -15.76 7.67 -15.17
N GLU A 200 -16.57 6.67 -14.82
CA GLU A 200 -17.59 6.76 -13.77
C GLU A 200 -16.97 7.13 -12.41
N LEU A 201 -15.89 6.45 -12.03
CA LEU A 201 -15.17 6.74 -10.78
C LEU A 201 -14.55 8.14 -10.75
N ALA A 202 -13.94 8.59 -11.86
CA ALA A 202 -13.41 9.95 -11.96
C ALA A 202 -14.52 11.03 -11.93
N ALA A 203 -15.67 10.77 -12.56
CA ALA A 203 -16.82 11.68 -12.54
C ALA A 203 -17.37 11.87 -11.11
N ARG A 204 -17.41 10.81 -10.30
CA ARG A 204 -17.79 10.86 -8.87
C ARG A 204 -16.87 11.75 -8.03
N CYS A 205 -15.61 11.92 -8.43
CA CYS A 205 -14.68 12.81 -7.74
C CYS A 205 -14.75 14.28 -8.18
N VAL A 206 -15.52 14.65 -9.21
CA VAL A 206 -15.65 16.05 -9.69
C VAL A 206 -16.03 17.05 -8.58
N PRO A 207 -16.96 16.76 -7.64
CA PRO A 207 -17.29 17.67 -6.54
C PRO A 207 -16.14 17.96 -5.55
N TYR A 208 -15.03 17.21 -5.64
CA TYR A 208 -13.85 17.30 -4.77
C TYR A 208 -12.68 18.00 -5.46
N GLY A 209 -12.89 18.57 -6.66
CA GLY A 209 -11.87 19.24 -7.47
C GLY A 209 -11.16 20.42 -6.80
N ASP A 210 -11.71 20.94 -5.69
CA ASP A 210 -11.09 21.95 -4.83
C ASP A 210 -9.97 21.39 -3.91
N ARG A 211 -9.94 20.07 -3.71
CA ARG A 211 -8.98 19.34 -2.86
C ARG A 211 -8.08 18.38 -3.64
N LEU A 212 -8.62 17.75 -4.69
CA LEU A 212 -7.89 16.78 -5.53
C LEU A 212 -6.47 17.19 -5.98
N PRO A 213 -6.18 18.46 -6.38
CA PRO A 213 -4.83 18.83 -6.82
C PRO A 213 -3.78 18.79 -5.70
N PHE A 214 -4.22 18.81 -4.44
CA PHE A 214 -3.37 19.01 -3.26
C PHE A 214 -3.03 17.73 -2.51
N ALA A 215 -3.44 16.56 -3.03
CA ALA A 215 -3.25 15.23 -2.43
C ALA A 215 -1.87 14.61 -2.70
N SER A 216 -0.96 15.35 -3.34
CA SER A 216 0.38 14.87 -3.71
C SER A 216 1.23 14.48 -2.48
N THR A 217 2.13 13.51 -2.68
CA THR A 217 3.07 13.05 -1.66
C THR A 217 4.04 14.15 -1.25
N ARG A 218 4.35 15.10 -2.15
CA ARG A 218 5.06 16.35 -1.81
C ARG A 218 4.35 17.17 -0.73
N ASN A 219 3.02 17.29 -0.81
CA ASN A 219 2.25 17.99 0.22
C ASN A 219 2.13 17.19 1.51
N ILE A 220 2.03 15.86 1.45
CA ILE A 220 2.07 14.99 2.64
C ILE A 220 3.43 15.12 3.36
N ALA A 221 4.54 15.18 2.62
CA ALA A 221 5.87 15.40 3.18
C ALA A 221 6.03 16.78 3.86
N ARG A 222 5.38 17.83 3.33
CA ARG A 222 5.33 19.14 4.01
C ARG A 222 4.51 19.07 5.32
N ASP A 223 3.40 18.34 5.33
CA ASP A 223 2.61 18.12 6.55
C ASP A 223 3.42 17.36 7.62
N MET A 224 4.23 16.38 7.21
CA MET A 224 5.17 15.70 8.11
C MET A 224 6.21 16.65 8.72
N ASP A 225 6.71 17.64 7.99
CA ASP A 225 7.66 18.61 8.56
C ASP A 225 6.98 19.59 9.54
N LEU A 226 5.71 19.94 9.30
CA LEU A 226 4.90 20.67 10.26
C LEU A 226 4.56 19.83 11.51
N VAL A 227 4.33 18.52 11.37
CA VAL A 227 4.21 17.61 12.53
C VAL A 227 5.53 17.57 13.31
N ARG A 228 6.68 17.42 12.64
CA ARG A 228 8.00 17.48 13.28
C ARG A 228 8.18 18.79 14.05
N ALA A 229 7.86 19.93 13.45
CA ALA A 229 7.96 21.23 14.10
C ALA A 229 7.02 21.38 15.31
N ALA A 230 5.76 20.95 15.19
CA ALA A 230 4.78 20.98 16.28
C ALA A 230 5.07 19.99 17.44
N LEU A 231 5.99 19.04 17.22
CA LEU A 231 6.55 18.15 18.24
C LEU A 231 7.84 18.70 18.91
N ASP A 232 8.31 19.88 18.49
CA ASP A 232 9.60 20.49 18.87
C ASP A 232 10.84 19.63 18.54
N GLU A 233 10.73 18.76 17.52
CA GLU A 233 11.82 17.87 17.10
C GLU A 233 12.72 18.56 16.06
N PRO A 234 14.05 18.68 16.28
CA PRO A 234 14.96 19.25 15.28
C PRO A 234 15.13 18.34 14.06
N ARG A 235 15.01 17.01 14.28
CA ARG A 235 15.10 15.91 13.32
C ARG A 235 14.17 14.76 13.74
N VAL A 236 13.79 13.91 12.79
CA VAL A 236 13.01 12.69 13.03
C VAL A 236 13.70 11.45 12.45
N SER A 237 13.53 10.32 13.13
CA SER A 237 13.73 9.02 12.50
C SER A 237 12.45 8.61 11.75
N TYR A 238 12.57 7.78 10.71
CA TYR A 238 11.45 7.34 9.87
C TYR A 238 11.50 5.83 9.59
N LEU A 239 10.35 5.17 9.66
CA LEU A 239 10.13 3.78 9.25
C LEU A 239 8.87 3.71 8.38
N GLY A 240 9.06 3.42 7.09
CA GLY A 240 7.97 3.33 6.12
C GLY A 240 7.95 1.97 5.42
N TRP A 241 6.75 1.38 5.31
CA TRP A 241 6.48 0.22 4.45
C TRP A 241 5.75 0.65 3.19
N SER A 242 5.95 -0.05 2.07
CA SER A 242 5.15 0.12 0.85
C SER A 242 5.16 1.59 0.39
N TYR A 243 4.01 2.23 0.19
CA TYR A 243 3.89 3.68 -0.07
C TYR A 243 4.73 4.57 0.86
N GLY A 244 4.87 4.20 2.13
CA GLY A 244 5.72 4.88 3.10
C GLY A 244 7.18 4.99 2.64
N THR A 245 7.68 4.06 1.82
CA THR A 245 9.04 4.14 1.28
C THR A 245 9.23 5.33 0.32
N TYR A 246 8.26 5.55 -0.58
CA TYR A 246 8.27 6.69 -1.48
C TYR A 246 7.99 7.99 -0.75
N LEU A 247 7.05 8.01 0.22
CA LEU A 247 6.83 9.17 1.08
C LEU A 247 8.07 9.55 1.90
N GLY A 248 8.76 8.57 2.49
CA GLY A 248 10.02 8.76 3.21
C GLY A 248 11.13 9.31 2.33
N ALA A 249 11.30 8.77 1.11
CA ALA A 249 12.26 9.27 0.14
C ALA A 249 11.93 10.70 -0.35
N VAL A 250 10.64 11.02 -0.55
CA VAL A 250 10.18 12.39 -0.87
C VAL A 250 10.44 13.35 0.28
N TYR A 251 10.20 12.94 1.54
CA TYR A 251 10.51 13.73 2.72
C TYR A 251 12.03 13.98 2.84
N LEU A 252 12.85 12.94 2.71
CA LEU A 252 14.31 13.03 2.73
C LEU A 252 14.84 13.97 1.63
N GLN A 253 14.30 13.90 0.41
CA GLN A 253 14.72 14.79 -0.68
C GLN A 253 14.37 16.26 -0.42
N MET A 254 13.24 16.52 0.23
CA MET A 254 12.74 17.88 0.49
C MET A 254 13.33 18.49 1.77
N PHE A 255 13.71 17.66 2.75
CA PHE A 255 14.12 18.08 4.09
C PHE A 255 15.30 17.23 4.63
N PRO A 256 16.44 17.11 3.90
CA PRO A 256 17.51 16.18 4.28
C PRO A 256 18.09 16.46 5.68
N ASP A 257 18.25 17.74 6.04
CA ASP A 257 18.71 18.15 7.39
C ASP A 257 17.74 17.82 8.54
N ARG A 258 16.53 17.34 8.23
CA ARG A 258 15.46 16.99 9.18
C ARG A 258 15.31 15.48 9.40
N VAL A 259 16.06 14.65 8.67
CA VAL A 259 16.13 13.21 8.92
C VAL A 259 17.30 12.90 9.85
N ASP A 260 17.14 11.89 10.73
CA ASP A 260 18.24 11.28 11.50
C ASP A 260 18.54 9.87 10.97
N ARG A 261 17.53 8.99 10.97
CA ARG A 261 17.61 7.60 10.50
C ARG A 261 16.38 7.28 9.66
N ILE A 262 16.53 6.55 8.56
CA ILE A 262 15.42 6.27 7.65
C ILE A 262 15.46 4.83 7.13
N VAL A 263 14.39 4.08 7.42
CA VAL A 263 14.19 2.69 6.99
C VAL A 263 13.02 2.63 6.01
N LEU A 264 13.27 2.00 4.86
CA LEU A 264 12.34 1.87 3.75
C LEU A 264 12.15 0.38 3.42
N ASP A 265 11.08 -0.24 3.92
CA ASP A 265 10.78 -1.66 3.67
C ASP A 265 9.84 -1.82 2.47
N SER A 266 10.23 -2.68 1.53
CA SER A 266 9.47 -3.01 0.32
C SER A 266 9.32 -1.78 -0.58
N ALA A 267 10.48 -1.26 -1.00
CA ALA A 267 10.63 0.05 -1.62
C ALA A 267 9.99 0.18 -3.01
N LEU A 268 9.13 1.19 -3.15
CA LEU A 268 8.48 1.52 -4.42
C LEU A 268 9.45 2.26 -5.34
N ASP A 269 9.39 2.03 -6.66
CA ASP A 269 10.19 2.76 -7.64
C ASP A 269 9.85 4.28 -7.61
N PRO A 270 10.81 5.16 -7.21
CA PRO A 270 10.56 6.58 -7.06
C PRO A 270 10.43 7.31 -8.40
N GLY A 271 10.95 6.74 -9.48
CA GLY A 271 10.90 7.30 -10.83
C GLY A 271 9.51 7.23 -11.46
N VAL A 272 8.68 6.29 -11.01
CA VAL A 272 7.39 5.98 -11.67
C VAL A 272 6.14 6.17 -10.80
N TYR A 273 6.24 6.21 -9.46
CA TYR A 273 5.08 6.29 -8.54
C TYR A 273 3.99 7.30 -8.96
N GLY A 274 2.72 6.89 -8.92
CA GLY A 274 1.59 7.71 -9.36
C GLY A 274 0.56 6.84 -10.09
N PRO A 275 0.06 7.21 -11.29
CA PRO A 275 -0.73 6.34 -12.17
C PRO A 275 0.20 5.28 -12.83
N GLY A 276 1.05 4.64 -12.02
CA GLY A 276 2.49 4.81 -12.23
C GLY A 276 3.45 3.67 -11.81
N LEU A 277 3.14 2.80 -10.83
CA LEU A 277 4.05 1.75 -10.33
C LEU A 277 3.87 0.28 -10.80
N THR A 278 2.73 -0.15 -11.34
CA THR A 278 2.33 -1.56 -11.42
C THR A 278 2.74 -2.34 -12.65
N ARG A 279 2.92 -1.70 -13.80
CA ARG A 279 3.19 -2.44 -15.05
C ARG A 279 4.44 -3.34 -14.94
N PRO A 280 5.45 -3.03 -14.10
CA PRO A 280 6.51 -3.97 -13.73
C PRO A 280 6.07 -5.23 -12.93
N LEU A 281 4.95 -5.21 -12.21
CA LEU A 281 4.46 -6.33 -11.38
C LEU A 281 3.91 -7.51 -12.20
N GLY A 282 3.65 -7.34 -13.50
CA GLY A 282 3.09 -8.42 -14.33
C GLY A 282 3.94 -9.71 -14.34
N ALA A 283 5.24 -9.57 -14.11
CA ALA A 283 6.18 -10.67 -13.88
C ALA A 283 6.35 -11.05 -12.39
N ALA A 284 6.11 -10.13 -11.46
CA ALA A 284 6.26 -10.36 -10.02
C ALA A 284 5.11 -11.21 -9.44
N ASP A 285 3.86 -10.87 -9.76
CA ASP A 285 2.70 -11.71 -9.43
C ASP A 285 2.75 -13.07 -10.15
N ALA A 286 3.29 -13.13 -11.37
CA ALA A 286 3.53 -14.40 -12.06
C ALA A 286 4.53 -15.28 -11.28
N ALA A 287 5.64 -14.73 -10.82
CA ALA A 287 6.63 -15.46 -10.02
C ALA A 287 6.09 -15.86 -8.63
N ALA A 288 5.26 -15.03 -7.99
CA ALA A 288 4.59 -15.38 -6.74
C ALA A 288 3.54 -16.50 -6.92
N LEU A 289 2.84 -16.53 -8.06
CA LEU A 289 1.97 -17.63 -8.45
C LEU A 289 2.77 -18.92 -8.74
N GLU A 290 3.97 -18.83 -9.29
CA GLU A 290 4.89 -19.96 -9.51
C GLU A 290 5.43 -20.54 -8.19
N ASP A 291 5.83 -19.71 -7.23
CA ASP A 291 6.27 -20.16 -5.89
C ASP A 291 5.14 -20.87 -5.13
N TRP A 292 3.95 -20.27 -5.11
CA TRP A 292 2.75 -20.93 -4.59
C TRP A 292 2.49 -22.27 -5.30
N ALA A 293 2.62 -22.33 -6.63
CA ALA A 293 2.38 -23.56 -7.38
C ALA A 293 3.38 -24.66 -7.02
N ALA A 294 4.65 -24.32 -6.76
CA ALA A 294 5.66 -25.24 -6.25
C ALA A 294 5.33 -25.73 -4.83
N TRP A 295 4.93 -24.83 -3.93
CA TRP A 295 4.47 -25.16 -2.57
C TRP A 295 3.25 -26.09 -2.57
N ALA A 296 2.28 -25.83 -3.45
CA ALA A 296 1.05 -26.59 -3.59
C ALA A 296 1.27 -27.97 -4.21
N ALA A 297 2.22 -28.09 -5.15
CA ALA A 297 2.61 -29.36 -5.76
C ALA A 297 3.23 -30.33 -4.74
N GLN A 298 4.10 -29.84 -3.84
CA GLN A 298 4.63 -30.63 -2.73
C GLN A 298 3.51 -31.17 -1.82
N ARG A 299 2.42 -30.39 -1.68
CA ARG A 299 1.22 -30.71 -0.88
C ARG A 299 0.08 -31.30 -1.72
N ASN A 300 0.35 -31.89 -2.89
CA ASN A 300 -0.69 -32.42 -3.79
C ASN A 300 -1.64 -33.44 -3.15
N ARG A 301 -1.18 -34.24 -2.16
CA ARG A 301 -2.05 -35.17 -1.42
C ARG A 301 -3.16 -34.47 -0.62
N GLN A 302 -3.00 -33.20 -0.28
CA GLN A 302 -3.94 -32.38 0.49
C GLN A 302 -4.85 -31.54 -0.42
N TYR A 303 -4.32 -31.02 -1.54
CA TYR A 303 -5.05 -30.08 -2.41
C TYR A 303 -5.51 -30.68 -3.75
N GLY A 304 -4.84 -31.71 -4.26
CA GLY A 304 -5.17 -32.36 -5.53
C GLY A 304 -5.05 -31.44 -6.76
N LEU A 305 -4.19 -30.41 -6.70
CA LEU A 305 -4.07 -29.39 -7.75
C LEU A 305 -3.12 -29.79 -8.88
N GLY A 306 -2.17 -30.68 -8.61
CA GLY A 306 -1.12 -31.09 -9.55
C GLY A 306 0.10 -31.62 -8.79
N ALA A 307 0.82 -32.60 -9.34
CA ALA A 307 1.99 -33.21 -8.68
C ALA A 307 3.30 -32.44 -8.90
N THR A 308 3.29 -31.45 -9.80
CA THR A 308 4.41 -30.55 -10.12
C THR A 308 3.87 -29.13 -10.30
N ALA A 309 4.73 -28.10 -10.24
CA ALA A 309 4.29 -26.70 -10.35
C ALA A 309 3.61 -26.44 -11.70
N GLU A 310 4.15 -26.98 -12.79
CA GLU A 310 3.60 -26.86 -14.15
C GLU A 310 2.22 -27.50 -14.26
N ALA A 311 1.96 -28.60 -13.55
CA ALA A 311 0.66 -29.25 -13.51
C ALA A 311 -0.41 -28.40 -12.77
N VAL A 312 0.01 -27.67 -11.73
CA VAL A 312 -0.82 -26.72 -10.96
C VAL A 312 -1.10 -25.46 -11.79
N LEU A 313 -0.07 -24.87 -12.43
CA LEU A 313 -0.19 -23.68 -13.28
C LEU A 313 -1.06 -23.95 -14.53
N ALA A 314 -0.88 -25.10 -15.18
CA ALA A 314 -1.78 -25.52 -16.26
C ALA A 314 -3.22 -25.74 -15.75
N GLY A 315 -3.42 -25.96 -14.44
CA GLY A 315 -4.72 -25.93 -13.78
C GLY A 315 -5.31 -24.53 -13.70
N VAL A 316 -4.50 -23.53 -13.37
CA VAL A 316 -4.86 -22.10 -13.40
C VAL A 316 -5.23 -21.66 -14.81
N ASP A 317 -4.47 -22.04 -15.84
CA ASP A 317 -4.81 -21.76 -17.24
C ASP A 317 -6.18 -22.32 -17.63
N ARG A 318 -6.50 -23.55 -17.18
CA ARG A 318 -7.81 -24.17 -17.42
C ARG A 318 -8.95 -23.42 -16.72
N ILE A 319 -8.73 -22.93 -15.50
CA ILE A 319 -9.69 -22.06 -14.78
C ILE A 319 -9.93 -20.78 -15.58
N TYR A 320 -8.86 -20.09 -15.98
CA TYR A 320 -8.94 -18.83 -16.71
C TYR A 320 -9.64 -18.99 -18.08
N ALA A 321 -9.26 -20.02 -18.83
CA ALA A 321 -9.89 -20.35 -20.10
C ALA A 321 -11.37 -20.76 -19.96
N ALA A 322 -11.76 -21.41 -18.85
CA ALA A 322 -13.16 -21.73 -18.57
C ALA A 322 -13.98 -20.47 -18.26
N ALA A 323 -13.51 -19.65 -17.30
CA ALA A 323 -14.19 -18.42 -16.87
C ALA A 323 -14.39 -17.41 -18.01
N ARG A 324 -13.42 -17.32 -18.95
CA ARG A 324 -13.51 -16.50 -20.16
C ARG A 324 -14.50 -17.04 -21.21
N ARG A 325 -14.85 -18.33 -21.18
CA ARG A 325 -15.89 -18.93 -22.07
C ARG A 325 -17.28 -18.81 -21.46
N ARG A 326 -17.41 -19.00 -20.14
CA ARG A 326 -18.67 -18.91 -19.39
C ARG A 326 -18.35 -18.58 -17.93
N PRO A 327 -19.07 -17.65 -17.27
CA PRO A 327 -18.87 -17.38 -15.85
C PRO A 327 -19.03 -18.64 -14.99
N LEU A 328 -18.09 -18.86 -14.07
CA LEU A 328 -18.08 -19.96 -13.12
C LEU A 328 -19.13 -19.71 -12.03
N GLN A 329 -19.85 -20.75 -11.60
CA GLN A 329 -20.82 -20.63 -10.51
C GLN A 329 -20.15 -21.05 -9.19
N VAL A 330 -20.00 -20.10 -8.26
CA VAL A 330 -19.33 -20.31 -6.96
C VAL A 330 -20.31 -19.84 -5.89
N GLY A 331 -20.96 -20.77 -5.20
CA GLY A 331 -22.12 -20.46 -4.34
C GLY A 331 -23.19 -19.70 -5.12
N SER A 332 -23.63 -18.56 -4.57
CA SER A 332 -24.52 -17.60 -5.24
C SER A 332 -23.84 -16.80 -6.36
N TYR A 333 -22.52 -16.64 -6.30
CA TYR A 333 -21.75 -15.75 -7.17
C TYR A 333 -21.49 -16.33 -8.56
N ARG A 334 -21.26 -15.41 -9.51
CA ARG A 334 -20.77 -15.73 -10.86
C ARG A 334 -19.45 -15.02 -11.10
N VAL A 335 -18.42 -15.81 -11.39
CA VAL A 335 -17.05 -15.35 -11.62
C VAL A 335 -16.75 -15.39 -13.11
N GLY A 336 -16.74 -14.23 -13.74
CA GLY A 336 -16.31 -14.05 -15.13
C GLY A 336 -14.80 -14.19 -15.30
N GLY A 337 -14.35 -14.15 -16.56
CA GLY A 337 -12.93 -14.22 -16.89
C GLY A 337 -12.12 -13.00 -16.44
N SER A 338 -12.73 -11.83 -16.29
CA SER A 338 -12.09 -10.60 -15.83
C SER A 338 -11.62 -10.68 -14.37
N GLU A 339 -12.35 -11.40 -13.54
CA GLU A 339 -12.15 -11.51 -12.09
C GLU A 339 -10.99 -12.44 -11.70
N ILE A 340 -10.61 -13.36 -12.60
CA ILE A 340 -9.66 -14.43 -12.29
C ILE A 340 -8.27 -13.90 -11.95
N ALA A 341 -7.77 -12.86 -12.63
CA ALA A 341 -6.46 -12.28 -12.32
C ALA A 341 -6.44 -11.68 -10.91
N GLY A 342 -7.46 -10.89 -10.53
CA GLY A 342 -7.59 -10.32 -9.18
C GLY A 342 -7.79 -11.36 -8.08
N LEU A 343 -8.55 -12.43 -8.35
CA LEU A 343 -8.71 -13.55 -7.41
C LEU A 343 -7.42 -14.35 -7.20
N LEU A 344 -6.48 -14.29 -8.15
CA LEU A 344 -5.20 -15.00 -8.14
C LEU A 344 -4.00 -14.13 -7.73
N LEU A 345 -4.24 -12.95 -7.16
CA LEU A 345 -3.19 -12.18 -6.48
C LEU A 345 -2.84 -12.86 -5.14
N THR A 346 -1.55 -12.87 -4.79
CA THR A 346 -1.04 -13.27 -3.47
C THR A 346 0.11 -12.36 -3.07
N VAL A 347 0.20 -11.98 -1.79
CA VAL A 347 1.18 -10.99 -1.27
C VAL A 347 1.92 -11.44 -0.02
N GLU A 348 1.72 -12.70 0.38
CA GLU A 348 2.40 -13.37 1.48
C GLU A 348 2.67 -14.83 1.08
N ASP A 349 3.78 -15.37 1.57
CA ASP A 349 4.29 -16.71 1.26
C ASP A 349 4.29 -17.65 2.48
N THR A 350 3.39 -17.39 3.43
CA THR A 350 3.21 -18.20 4.64
C THR A 350 2.38 -19.46 4.34
N ASP A 351 2.66 -20.57 5.04
CA ASP A 351 1.89 -21.82 4.91
C ASP A 351 0.37 -21.61 5.13
N THR A 352 -0.01 -20.61 5.95
CA THR A 352 -1.41 -20.22 6.17
C THR A 352 -2.01 -19.51 4.95
N ALA A 353 -1.33 -18.49 4.41
CA ALA A 353 -1.78 -17.75 3.23
C ALA A 353 -1.89 -18.69 2.01
N TYR A 354 -0.86 -19.50 1.77
CA TYR A 354 -0.84 -20.49 0.69
C TYR A 354 -1.85 -21.63 0.89
N ALA A 355 -2.22 -21.99 2.13
CA ALA A 355 -3.33 -22.92 2.37
C ALA A 355 -4.70 -22.33 2.00
N GLY A 356 -4.97 -21.07 2.37
CA GLY A 356 -6.19 -20.34 2.01
C GLY A 356 -6.30 -20.13 0.49
N PHE A 357 -5.21 -19.67 -0.13
CA PHE A 357 -5.12 -19.53 -1.58
C PHE A 357 -5.31 -20.87 -2.31
N SER A 358 -4.74 -21.97 -1.80
CA SER A 358 -4.98 -23.31 -2.36
C SER A 358 -6.44 -23.77 -2.25
N ALA A 359 -7.16 -23.38 -1.19
CA ALA A 359 -8.60 -23.61 -1.10
C ALA A 359 -9.38 -22.78 -2.14
N LYS A 360 -9.00 -21.51 -2.31
CA LYS A 360 -9.53 -20.60 -3.33
C LYS A 360 -9.38 -21.19 -4.74
N VAL A 361 -8.18 -21.63 -5.13
CA VAL A 361 -7.92 -22.21 -6.45
C VAL A 361 -8.65 -23.56 -6.65
N ARG A 362 -8.76 -24.39 -5.61
CA ARG A 362 -9.59 -25.61 -5.68
C ARG A 362 -11.06 -25.30 -5.97
N ASN A 363 -11.64 -24.30 -5.29
CA ASN A 363 -13.02 -23.90 -5.54
C ASN A 363 -13.22 -23.40 -6.99
N LEU A 364 -12.29 -22.61 -7.51
CA LEU A 364 -12.33 -22.14 -8.90
C LEU A 364 -12.16 -23.29 -9.91
N ARG A 365 -11.27 -24.25 -9.64
CA ARG A 365 -11.10 -25.50 -10.44
C ARG A 365 -12.39 -26.30 -10.49
N ASP A 366 -13.02 -26.52 -9.35
CA ASP A 366 -14.19 -27.39 -9.25
C ASP A 366 -15.41 -26.73 -9.91
N ALA A 367 -15.57 -25.41 -9.78
CA ALA A 367 -16.57 -24.64 -10.51
C ALA A 367 -16.30 -24.58 -12.03
N ALA A 368 -15.03 -24.53 -12.46
CA ALA A 368 -14.63 -24.64 -13.88
C ALA A 368 -14.96 -26.02 -14.48
N ASN A 369 -14.96 -27.07 -13.67
CA ASN A 369 -15.42 -28.41 -14.04
C ASN A 369 -16.96 -28.58 -13.96
N GLY A 370 -17.71 -27.53 -13.60
CA GLY A 370 -19.17 -27.57 -13.47
C GLY A 370 -19.70 -28.23 -12.18
N VAL A 371 -18.84 -28.41 -11.17
CA VAL A 371 -19.24 -28.89 -9.84
C VAL A 371 -19.91 -27.74 -9.06
N ASN A 372 -20.97 -28.03 -8.31
CA ASN A 372 -21.55 -27.07 -7.37
C ASN A 372 -20.59 -26.85 -6.19
N VAL A 373 -20.13 -25.62 -6.01
CA VAL A 373 -19.11 -25.27 -5.02
C VAL A 373 -19.70 -24.37 -3.93
N THR A 374 -19.53 -24.76 -2.67
CA THR A 374 -19.56 -23.81 -1.54
C THR A 374 -18.16 -23.15 -1.46
N PRO A 375 -18.06 -21.81 -1.49
CA PRO A 375 -16.76 -21.13 -1.39
C PRO A 375 -16.11 -21.34 -0.02
N SER A 376 -14.77 -21.37 0.00
CA SER A 376 -13.98 -21.20 1.22
C SER A 376 -14.17 -19.78 1.78
N PRO A 377 -13.99 -19.54 3.10
CA PRO A 377 -14.24 -18.24 3.73
C PRO A 377 -13.57 -17.06 3.00
N ASP A 378 -12.30 -17.20 2.65
CA ASP A 378 -11.50 -16.17 1.98
C ASP A 378 -12.08 -15.83 0.58
N LEU A 379 -12.61 -16.83 -0.13
CA LEU A 379 -13.21 -16.67 -1.45
C LEU A 379 -14.61 -16.06 -1.33
N ASP A 380 -15.40 -16.49 -0.36
CA ASP A 380 -16.73 -15.95 -0.07
C ASP A 380 -16.64 -14.45 0.30
N GLN A 381 -15.70 -14.09 1.19
CA GLN A 381 -15.42 -12.71 1.57
C GLN A 381 -14.95 -11.86 0.40
N THR A 382 -14.05 -12.38 -0.44
CA THR A 382 -13.58 -11.67 -1.64
C THR A 382 -14.72 -11.44 -2.64
N LEU A 383 -15.55 -12.47 -2.89
CA LEU A 383 -16.68 -12.38 -3.82
C LEU A 383 -17.82 -11.50 -3.29
N ALA A 384 -18.03 -11.45 -1.96
CA ALA A 384 -18.95 -10.51 -1.32
C ALA A 384 -18.51 -9.05 -1.56
N LEU A 385 -17.22 -8.75 -1.44
CA LEU A 385 -16.67 -7.42 -1.77
C LEU A 385 -16.80 -7.12 -3.28
N TYR A 386 -16.57 -8.10 -4.15
CA TYR A 386 -16.73 -7.96 -5.61
C TYR A 386 -18.20 -7.74 -6.03
N ALA A 387 -19.16 -8.11 -5.16
CA ALA A 387 -20.59 -7.88 -5.36
C ALA A 387 -21.09 -6.56 -4.71
N SER A 388 -20.54 -6.17 -3.56
CA SER A 388 -21.06 -5.05 -2.74
C SER A 388 -21.13 -3.71 -3.48
N THR A 389 -22.31 -3.10 -3.43
CA THR A 389 -22.58 -1.74 -3.91
C THR A 389 -22.35 -0.67 -2.84
N ASP A 390 -21.95 -1.06 -1.63
CA ASP A 390 -21.77 -0.17 -0.49
C ASP A 390 -20.48 0.65 -0.64
N VAL A 391 -20.43 1.83 -0.02
CA VAL A 391 -19.21 2.67 0.00
C VAL A 391 -18.41 2.33 1.25
N LEU A 392 -17.43 1.44 1.12
CA LEU A 392 -16.49 1.10 2.18
C LEU A 392 -15.31 2.07 2.12
N ALA A 393 -15.49 3.25 2.73
CA ALA A 393 -14.53 4.35 2.73
C ALA A 393 -13.16 3.96 3.33
N GLU A 394 -13.15 2.98 4.23
CA GLU A 394 -11.94 2.40 4.84
C GLU A 394 -11.01 1.69 3.84
N LEU A 395 -11.48 1.37 2.63
CA LEU A 395 -10.62 0.92 1.52
C LEU A 395 -9.78 2.06 0.93
N ASN A 396 -10.06 3.33 1.28
CA ASN A 396 -9.32 4.53 0.90
C ASN A 396 -9.06 4.69 -0.62
N MET A 397 -9.82 4.01 -1.49
CA MET A 397 -9.44 3.87 -2.91
C MET A 397 -9.54 5.18 -3.70
N SER A 398 -10.49 6.04 -3.34
CA SER A 398 -10.68 7.34 -3.97
C SER A 398 -9.56 8.32 -3.57
N ALA A 399 -9.22 8.41 -2.27
CA ALA A 399 -8.07 9.15 -1.75
C ALA A 399 -6.72 8.65 -2.30
N THR A 400 -6.53 7.31 -2.38
CA THR A 400 -5.36 6.69 -3.02
C THR A 400 -5.20 7.18 -4.46
N THR A 401 -6.30 7.16 -5.21
CA THR A 401 -6.29 7.59 -6.61
C THR A 401 -6.05 9.08 -6.71
N ALA A 402 -6.63 9.91 -5.82
CA ALA A 402 -6.35 11.33 -5.74
C ALA A 402 -4.85 11.64 -5.53
N ASN A 403 -4.19 10.95 -4.59
CA ASN A 403 -2.74 11.05 -4.39
C ASN A 403 -1.96 10.70 -5.66
N GLN A 404 -2.24 9.53 -6.25
CA GLN A 404 -1.56 9.06 -7.45
C GLN A 404 -1.72 10.01 -8.63
N CYS A 405 -2.93 10.50 -8.91
CA CYS A 405 -3.16 11.46 -10.00
C CYS A 405 -2.64 12.88 -9.70
N ALA A 406 -2.37 13.22 -8.43
CA ALA A 406 -1.79 14.51 -8.02
C ALA A 406 -0.26 14.53 -8.07
N ASP A 407 0.40 13.36 -8.04
CA ASP A 407 1.85 13.22 -8.13
C ASP A 407 2.36 13.19 -9.57
N ARG A 408 1.76 12.35 -10.43
CA ARG A 408 2.18 12.20 -11.84
C ARG A 408 0.96 12.24 -12.79
N PRO A 409 1.09 12.88 -13.98
CA PRO A 409 0.00 12.94 -14.95
C PRO A 409 -0.22 11.58 -15.64
N ALA A 410 -1.48 11.28 -15.96
CA ALA A 410 -1.87 10.09 -16.72
C ALA A 410 -2.09 10.40 -18.21
N SER A 411 -1.97 9.37 -19.07
CA SER A 411 -2.41 9.47 -20.47
C SER A 411 -3.92 9.71 -20.51
N ARG A 412 -4.36 10.72 -21.28
CA ARG A 412 -5.77 11.02 -21.51
C ARG A 412 -6.39 10.19 -22.65
N ASP A 413 -5.56 9.50 -23.45
CA ASP A 413 -6.00 8.58 -24.51
C ASP A 413 -6.08 7.13 -24.01
N PRO A 414 -7.24 6.47 -24.04
CA PRO A 414 -7.38 5.03 -23.77
C PRO A 414 -6.55 4.13 -24.68
N LYS A 415 -6.26 4.54 -25.93
CA LYS A 415 -5.48 3.71 -26.87
C LYS A 415 -4.06 3.45 -26.38
N THR A 416 -3.47 4.35 -25.58
CA THR A 416 -2.17 4.15 -24.92
C THR A 416 -2.19 2.90 -24.05
N TYR A 417 -3.24 2.72 -23.23
CA TYR A 417 -3.40 1.59 -22.33
C TYR A 417 -3.70 0.29 -23.09
N TRP A 418 -4.61 0.34 -24.08
CA TRP A 418 -4.89 -0.82 -24.91
C TRP A 418 -3.65 -1.29 -25.69
N ARG A 419 -2.86 -0.37 -26.24
CA ARG A 419 -1.61 -0.71 -26.94
C ARG A 419 -0.62 -1.41 -26.00
N ASP A 420 -0.41 -0.87 -24.81
CA ASP A 420 0.51 -1.43 -23.81
C ASP A 420 0.09 -2.85 -23.36
N ILE A 421 -1.21 -3.08 -23.09
CA ILE A 421 -1.75 -4.43 -22.88
C ILE A 421 -1.43 -5.35 -24.07
N ARG A 422 -1.62 -4.87 -25.30
CA ARG A 422 -1.38 -5.68 -26.52
C ARG A 422 0.09 -5.95 -26.80
N GLU A 423 1.00 -5.07 -26.38
CA GLU A 423 2.45 -5.22 -26.51
C GLU A 423 2.98 -6.27 -25.51
N HIS A 424 2.44 -6.35 -24.30
CA HIS A 424 2.92 -7.24 -23.23
C HIS A 424 2.11 -8.54 -23.06
N LEU A 425 1.00 -8.72 -23.80
CA LEU A 425 0.12 -9.90 -23.67
C LEU A 425 0.83 -11.25 -23.89
N ALA A 426 1.93 -11.27 -24.64
CA ALA A 426 2.70 -12.49 -24.89
C ALA A 426 3.60 -12.91 -23.71
N THR A 427 4.00 -11.96 -22.86
CA THR A 427 4.87 -12.19 -21.69
C THR A 427 4.10 -12.17 -20.37
N GLU A 428 2.98 -11.45 -20.32
CA GLU A 428 2.17 -11.27 -19.10
C GLU A 428 0.69 -11.67 -19.36
N PRO A 429 0.38 -12.91 -19.77
CA PRO A 429 -0.94 -13.28 -20.31
C PRO A 429 -2.10 -13.18 -19.30
N LEU A 430 -1.82 -13.29 -18.00
CA LEU A 430 -2.81 -13.18 -16.92
C LEU A 430 -2.85 -11.77 -16.30
N TYR A 431 -1.70 -11.27 -15.84
CA TYR A 431 -1.61 -10.01 -15.07
C TYR A 431 -1.34 -8.76 -15.92
N GLY A 432 -0.80 -8.89 -17.13
CA GLY A 432 -0.55 -7.76 -18.04
C GLY A 432 -1.82 -6.98 -18.39
N PRO A 433 -2.94 -7.64 -18.78
CA PRO A 433 -4.23 -6.99 -18.95
C PRO A 433 -4.75 -6.26 -17.71
N LEU A 434 -4.39 -6.75 -16.51
CA LEU A 434 -4.81 -6.17 -15.25
C LEU A 434 -4.03 -4.89 -14.92
N PHE A 435 -2.70 -4.96 -14.96
CA PHE A 435 -1.83 -3.90 -14.49
C PHE A 435 -1.56 -2.81 -15.55
N ARG A 436 -1.69 -3.12 -16.84
CA ARG A 436 -1.55 -2.14 -17.94
C ARG A 436 -2.86 -1.45 -18.32
N THR A 437 -3.95 -1.74 -17.59
CA THR A 437 -5.27 -1.14 -17.85
C THR A 437 -5.37 0.35 -17.51
N ILE A 438 -6.47 0.94 -17.96
CA ILE A 438 -6.80 2.34 -17.75
C ILE A 438 -7.32 2.59 -16.33
N THR A 439 -6.69 3.53 -15.62
CA THR A 439 -7.09 3.95 -14.27
C THR A 439 -7.94 5.22 -14.31
N PRO A 440 -8.69 5.56 -13.24
CA PRO A 440 -9.48 6.80 -13.19
C PRO A 440 -8.66 8.08 -13.44
N CYS A 441 -7.33 8.06 -13.22
CA CYS A 441 -6.46 9.21 -13.52
C CYS A 441 -6.53 9.66 -14.98
N ALA A 442 -6.80 8.76 -15.94
CA ALA A 442 -7.01 9.13 -17.34
C ALA A 442 -8.18 10.12 -17.53
N PHE A 443 -9.16 10.09 -16.62
CA PHE A 443 -10.36 10.94 -16.64
C PHE A 443 -10.44 11.93 -15.48
N TRP A 444 -9.37 12.07 -14.67
CA TRP A 444 -9.35 12.95 -13.50
C TRP A 444 -9.67 14.41 -13.86
N PRO A 445 -10.49 15.13 -13.06
CA PRO A 445 -10.90 16.50 -13.37
C PRO A 445 -9.77 17.53 -13.21
N THR A 446 -8.65 17.14 -12.59
CA THR A 446 -7.50 18.00 -12.29
C THR A 446 -6.20 17.39 -12.86
N ASN A 447 -5.10 18.15 -12.75
CA ASN A 447 -3.74 17.70 -13.05
C ASN A 447 -2.85 18.02 -11.83
N PRO A 448 -1.64 17.41 -11.72
CA PRO A 448 -0.64 17.79 -10.71
C PRO A 448 -0.36 19.30 -10.66
N VAL A 449 -0.22 19.84 -9.45
CA VAL A 449 0.11 21.27 -9.20
C VAL A 449 1.61 21.58 -9.20
N GLU A 450 2.41 20.53 -9.04
CA GLU A 450 3.88 20.52 -9.04
C GLU A 450 4.33 19.28 -9.82
N ALA A 451 5.61 19.24 -10.22
CA ALA A 451 6.21 18.01 -10.72
C ALA A 451 6.43 17.02 -9.55
N ALA A 452 6.40 15.72 -9.84
CA ALA A 452 6.85 14.69 -8.91
C ALA A 452 8.31 14.96 -8.49
N THR A 453 8.62 14.65 -7.22
CA THR A 453 10.00 14.73 -6.72
C THR A 453 10.88 13.73 -7.46
N THR A 454 12.01 14.21 -7.99
CA THR A 454 13.12 13.32 -8.38
C THR A 454 13.90 13.01 -7.11
N VAL A 455 13.98 11.73 -6.74
CA VAL A 455 14.81 11.26 -5.63
C VAL A 455 16.23 11.08 -6.15
N ASP A 456 17.17 11.74 -5.49
CA ASP A 456 18.61 11.76 -5.80
C ASP A 456 19.33 12.30 -4.54
N ASN A 457 19.80 11.40 -3.67
CA ASN A 457 20.24 11.75 -2.31
C ASN A 457 21.35 10.83 -1.76
N ASP A 458 22.28 11.37 -0.98
CA ASP A 458 23.42 10.64 -0.40
C ASP A 458 23.32 10.44 1.13
N HIS A 459 22.20 10.80 1.77
CA HIS A 459 21.98 10.56 3.20
C HIS A 459 22.00 9.06 3.55
N PRO A 460 22.63 8.64 4.66
CA PRO A 460 22.57 7.27 5.16
C PRO A 460 21.12 6.78 5.35
N ALA A 461 20.80 5.64 4.73
CA ALA A 461 19.47 5.03 4.75
C ALA A 461 19.55 3.50 4.74
N LEU A 462 18.51 2.81 5.20
CA LEU A 462 18.39 1.36 5.14
C LEU A 462 17.18 0.97 4.29
N ILE A 463 17.41 0.21 3.22
CA ILE A 463 16.35 -0.38 2.40
C ILE A 463 16.22 -1.85 2.78
N VAL A 464 15.00 -2.28 3.10
CA VAL A 464 14.66 -3.67 3.40
C VAL A 464 13.82 -4.22 2.25
N SER A 465 14.12 -5.45 1.84
CA SER A 465 13.61 -5.98 0.58
C SER A 465 13.28 -7.46 0.62
N ALA A 466 12.17 -7.86 0.00
CA ALA A 466 11.94 -9.25 -0.42
C ALA A 466 12.23 -9.38 -1.92
N SER A 467 13.01 -10.39 -2.32
CA SER A 467 13.45 -10.54 -3.72
C SER A 467 12.32 -10.94 -4.68
N GLY A 468 11.22 -11.48 -4.16
CA GLY A 468 10.02 -11.88 -4.90
C GLY A 468 8.79 -11.06 -4.54
N ASP A 469 8.94 -9.86 -3.95
CA ASP A 469 7.81 -9.01 -3.57
C ASP A 469 6.86 -8.76 -4.77
N PRO A 470 5.60 -9.20 -4.71
CA PRO A 470 4.64 -9.04 -5.81
C PRO A 470 4.02 -7.64 -5.84
N ALA A 471 4.03 -6.88 -4.76
CA ALA A 471 3.40 -5.57 -4.64
C ALA A 471 4.38 -4.41 -4.92
N ALA A 472 5.65 -4.59 -4.53
CA ALA A 472 6.76 -3.67 -4.78
C ALA A 472 7.91 -4.42 -5.48
N ALA A 473 7.70 -4.80 -6.75
CA ALA A 473 8.63 -5.64 -7.50
C ALA A 473 10.10 -5.23 -7.36
N TYR A 474 10.96 -6.21 -7.10
CA TYR A 474 12.38 -6.02 -6.74
C TYR A 474 13.19 -5.06 -7.64
N PRO A 475 12.97 -4.97 -8.98
CA PRO A 475 13.61 -3.94 -9.80
C PRO A 475 13.32 -2.49 -9.36
N GLY A 476 12.14 -2.23 -8.80
CA GLY A 476 11.78 -0.92 -8.23
C GLY A 476 12.43 -0.65 -6.88
N GLN A 477 12.64 -1.70 -6.07
CA GLN A 477 13.40 -1.62 -4.83
C GLN A 477 14.88 -1.29 -5.11
N LEU A 478 15.44 -1.92 -6.15
CA LEU A 478 16.77 -1.58 -6.69
C LEU A 478 16.82 -0.15 -7.27
N ALA A 479 15.75 0.33 -7.90
CA ALA A 479 15.66 1.71 -8.39
C ALA A 479 15.64 2.74 -7.23
N MET A 480 14.98 2.45 -6.11
CA MET A 480 15.08 3.28 -4.90
C MET A 480 16.49 3.26 -4.31
N HIS A 481 17.15 2.10 -4.25
CA HIS A 481 18.53 1.98 -3.78
C HIS A 481 19.52 2.77 -4.66
N ALA A 482 19.34 2.74 -5.99
CA ALA A 482 20.12 3.53 -6.94
C ALA A 482 19.78 5.04 -6.96
N ALA A 483 18.68 5.47 -6.34
CA ALA A 483 18.31 6.87 -6.15
C ALA A 483 18.77 7.42 -4.77
N LEU A 484 19.04 6.53 -3.82
CA LEU A 484 19.54 6.84 -2.47
C LEU A 484 20.97 6.30 -2.33
N HIS A 485 21.94 6.98 -2.91
CA HIS A 485 23.36 6.58 -3.00
C HIS A 485 24.03 6.33 -1.63
N GLY A 486 23.52 6.97 -0.58
CA GLY A 486 23.97 6.76 0.81
C GLY A 486 23.40 5.49 1.46
N SER A 487 22.46 4.80 0.81
CA SER A 487 21.72 3.68 1.40
C SER A 487 22.51 2.37 1.46
N ARG A 488 22.03 1.45 2.29
CA ARG A 488 22.40 0.03 2.28
C ARG A 488 21.15 -0.82 2.14
N MET A 489 21.25 -1.91 1.41
CA MET A 489 20.14 -2.81 1.11
C MET A 489 20.27 -4.13 1.88
N VAL A 490 19.18 -4.56 2.52
CA VAL A 490 19.06 -5.88 3.16
C VAL A 490 17.96 -6.65 2.45
N THR A 491 18.35 -7.58 1.59
CA THR A 491 17.43 -8.42 0.81
C THR A 491 17.21 -9.77 1.49
N LEU A 492 15.98 -10.10 1.84
CA LEU A 492 15.54 -11.47 2.11
C LEU A 492 15.33 -12.20 0.78
N ALA A 493 16.23 -13.14 0.48
CA ALA A 493 16.21 -13.89 -0.78
C ALA A 493 15.18 -15.03 -0.76
N GLY A 494 14.46 -15.20 -1.87
CA GLY A 494 13.48 -16.27 -2.06
C GLY A 494 12.17 -16.07 -1.30
N ALA A 495 11.88 -14.85 -0.85
CA ALA A 495 10.61 -14.49 -0.20
C ALA A 495 9.68 -13.79 -1.18
N PHE A 496 8.44 -14.29 -1.28
CA PHE A 496 7.37 -13.85 -2.18
C PHE A 496 6.27 -13.15 -1.37
N ARG A 497 6.69 -12.09 -0.66
CA ARG A 497 5.87 -11.35 0.29
C ARG A 497 6.09 -9.85 0.19
N HIS A 498 5.09 -9.08 0.61
CA HIS A 498 5.19 -7.64 0.78
C HIS A 498 5.36 -7.29 2.27
N GLY A 499 6.35 -6.47 2.59
CA GLY A 499 6.79 -6.20 3.96
C GLY A 499 7.59 -7.37 4.55
N VAL A 500 8.73 -7.07 5.19
CA VAL A 500 9.64 -8.09 5.74
C VAL A 500 9.97 -7.85 7.21
N TYR A 501 10.36 -6.63 7.58
CA TYR A 501 10.73 -6.27 8.94
C TYR A 501 9.52 -6.43 9.87
N LEU A 502 9.68 -7.17 10.96
CA LEU A 502 8.61 -7.60 11.91
C LEU A 502 7.52 -8.51 11.31
N ALA A 503 7.32 -8.51 9.99
CA ALA A 503 6.31 -9.28 9.28
C ALA A 503 6.74 -10.74 9.00
N ASP A 504 8.04 -10.97 8.78
CA ASP A 504 8.64 -12.32 8.63
C ASP A 504 9.17 -12.85 9.97
N GLY A 505 9.62 -11.96 10.86
CA GLY A 505 10.33 -12.32 12.10
C GLY A 505 11.74 -12.88 11.83
N ASN A 506 12.33 -12.50 10.69
CA ASN A 506 13.63 -12.96 10.22
C ASN A 506 14.75 -12.27 11.01
N ALA A 507 15.41 -13.02 11.88
CA ALA A 507 16.43 -12.47 12.78
C ALA A 507 17.60 -11.74 12.07
N CYS A 508 17.90 -12.08 10.81
CA CYS A 508 18.92 -11.38 10.02
C CYS A 508 18.44 -9.99 9.57
N VAL A 509 17.20 -9.88 9.10
CA VAL A 509 16.57 -8.60 8.72
C VAL A 509 16.29 -7.75 9.95
N ASP A 510 15.62 -8.33 10.96
CA ASP A 510 15.20 -7.61 12.16
C ASP A 510 16.41 -7.04 12.93
N SER A 511 17.51 -7.80 13.05
CA SER A 511 18.74 -7.31 13.68
C SER A 511 19.42 -6.17 12.91
N ALA A 512 19.36 -6.19 11.57
CA ALA A 512 19.94 -5.13 10.75
C ALA A 512 19.15 -3.82 10.88
N VAL A 513 17.81 -3.92 10.95
CA VAL A 513 16.92 -2.77 11.15
C VAL A 513 17.02 -2.22 12.56
N GLU A 514 16.91 -3.06 13.60
CA GLU A 514 17.03 -2.59 14.98
C GLU A 514 18.43 -2.00 15.26
N ARG A 515 19.53 -2.59 14.77
CA ARG A 515 20.88 -2.01 14.97
C ARG A 515 21.04 -0.64 14.29
N TYR A 516 20.48 -0.45 13.10
CA TYR A 516 20.52 0.87 12.46
C TYR A 516 19.63 1.87 13.20
N LEU A 517 18.39 1.50 13.55
CA LEU A 517 17.48 2.42 14.25
C LEU A 517 17.89 2.70 15.70
N LEU A 518 18.51 1.77 16.43
CA LEU A 518 18.93 1.97 17.82
C LEU A 518 20.33 2.60 17.93
N ASP A 519 21.31 2.05 17.21
CA ASP A 519 22.72 2.40 17.37
C ASP A 519 23.25 3.33 16.25
N GLY A 520 22.47 3.54 15.18
CA GLY A 520 22.89 4.29 13.99
C GLY A 520 23.76 3.49 13.01
N VAL A 521 24.01 2.20 13.27
CA VAL A 521 25.04 1.42 12.56
C VAL A 521 24.46 0.58 11.42
N LEU A 522 24.43 1.17 10.21
CA LEU A 522 24.12 0.48 8.94
C LEU A 522 24.99 -0.78 8.72
N PRO A 523 24.55 -1.73 7.87
CA PRO A 523 25.41 -2.76 7.28
C PRO A 523 26.65 -2.16 6.60
N ALA A 524 27.79 -2.88 6.61
CA ALA A 524 29.04 -2.37 6.02
C ALA A 524 28.93 -2.20 4.50
N GLY A 525 28.29 -3.17 3.86
CA GLY A 525 27.82 -3.16 2.48
C GLY A 525 26.46 -3.86 2.42
N ASP A 526 25.89 -3.98 1.23
CA ASP A 526 24.58 -4.61 1.04
C ASP A 526 24.62 -6.10 1.42
N HIS A 527 23.51 -6.61 1.94
CA HIS A 527 23.45 -7.92 2.58
C HIS A 527 22.25 -8.74 2.10
N THR A 528 22.45 -10.06 2.03
CA THR A 528 21.40 -11.02 1.67
C THR A 528 21.12 -11.95 2.83
N CYS A 529 19.93 -11.80 3.42
CA CYS A 529 19.40 -12.74 4.41
C CYS A 529 18.74 -13.93 3.71
N THR A 530 18.84 -15.12 4.31
CA THR A 530 18.09 -16.31 3.89
C THR A 530 16.78 -16.41 4.68
N ARG A 531 15.75 -17.05 4.08
CA ARG A 531 14.59 -17.54 4.85
C ARG A 531 15.05 -18.59 5.86
N SER A 532 14.31 -18.71 6.98
CA SER A 532 14.65 -19.57 8.13
C SER A 532 13.96 -20.92 8.09
#